data_AF-A0A522FF94-F1
#
_entry.id   AF-A0A522FF94-F1
#
_cell.length_a   1.000
_cell.length_b   1.000
_cell.length_c   1.000
_cell.angle_alpha   90.00
_cell.angle_beta   90.00
_cell.angle_gamma   90.00
#
_symmetry.space_group_name_H-M   'P 1'
#
loop_
_entity.id
_entity.type
_entity.pdbx_description
1 polymer ?
#
loop_
_entity_poly.entity_id
_entity_poly.type
_entity_poly.pdbx_seq_one_letter_code
_entity_poly.pdbx_strand_id
1 'polypeptide(L)'
;MRRFLPIALILLPLYSQGQTPVGSWSDHLVYNTAKNVAVGTKEVYASTGSSIIVYNKDFAELRKMSRINGLTETGISTIAWSEEFNTLVIAYSSTNVDIVINNIINNIPDIERKNISGKKEINRIRINGKYAYLACSFGIIVVDINKKEIYDTWKPGNGSSTVEVFDLAFGNSKIYAATGNGVFSADLSNPGLSYFGNWNLINIFPD
;
A
#
# COMPACT_ATOMS: atom_id res chain seq x y z
N MET A 1 20.02 -60.01 -14.38
CA MET A 1 19.81 -58.59 -14.02
C MET A 1 19.05 -57.78 -15.08
N ARG A 2 19.25 -58.04 -16.39
CA ARG A 2 18.65 -57.27 -17.52
C ARG A 2 17.12 -57.35 -17.68
N ARG A 3 16.44 -58.33 -17.03
CA ARG A 3 14.98 -58.56 -17.12
C ARG A 3 14.13 -57.80 -16.10
N PHE A 4 14.73 -57.26 -15.03
CA PHE A 4 14.01 -56.50 -14.00
C PHE A 4 13.96 -54.99 -14.28
N LEU A 5 14.85 -54.49 -15.15
CA LEU A 5 14.91 -53.09 -15.56
C LEU A 5 13.61 -52.54 -16.19
N PRO A 6 12.90 -53.26 -17.10
CA PRO A 6 11.65 -52.75 -17.67
C PRO A 6 10.52 -52.69 -16.64
N ILE A 7 10.49 -53.61 -15.66
CA ILE A 7 9.48 -53.63 -14.58
C ILE A 7 9.70 -52.43 -13.65
N ALA A 8 10.96 -52.14 -13.30
CA ALA A 8 11.31 -50.96 -12.52
C ALA A 8 10.94 -49.65 -13.24
N LEU A 9 11.12 -49.58 -14.57
CA LEU A 9 10.79 -48.41 -15.38
C LEU A 9 9.28 -48.13 -15.47
N ILE A 10 8.44 -49.18 -15.41
CA ILE A 10 6.97 -49.07 -15.43
C ILE A 10 6.39 -48.63 -14.08
N LEU A 11 7.10 -48.88 -12.97
CA LEU A 11 6.65 -48.54 -11.61
C LEU A 11 7.06 -47.13 -11.15
N LEU A 12 8.02 -46.50 -11.85
CA LEU A 12 8.46 -45.11 -11.62
C LEU A 12 7.34 -44.04 -11.61
N PRO A 13 6.32 -44.06 -12.49
CA PRO A 13 5.28 -43.03 -12.49
C PRO A 13 4.34 -43.07 -11.28
N LEU A 14 4.29 -44.17 -10.50
CA LEU A 14 3.44 -44.29 -9.30
C LEU A 14 3.92 -43.41 -8.13
N TYR A 15 5.16 -42.91 -8.19
CA TYR A 15 5.74 -42.00 -7.20
C TYR A 15 5.70 -40.53 -7.65
N SER A 16 5.16 -40.23 -8.83
CA SER A 16 5.07 -38.87 -9.33
C SER A 16 3.84 -38.15 -8.75
N GLN A 17 4.06 -37.33 -7.72
CA GLN A 17 3.07 -36.40 -7.19
C GLN A 17 3.14 -35.09 -7.98
N GLY A 18 2.52 -35.05 -9.16
CA GLY A 18 2.56 -33.89 -10.06
C GLY A 18 1.31 -33.01 -10.04
N GLN A 19 0.23 -33.41 -9.36
CA GLN A 19 -1.02 -32.66 -9.32
C GLN A 19 -1.12 -31.82 -8.04
N THR A 20 -1.21 -30.51 -8.20
CA THR A 20 -1.70 -29.64 -7.12
C THR A 20 -3.09 -30.12 -6.69
N PRO A 21 -3.36 -30.24 -5.37
CA PRO A 21 -4.66 -30.71 -4.88
C PRO A 21 -5.82 -29.98 -5.55
N VAL A 22 -6.86 -30.72 -5.92
CA VAL A 22 -8.08 -30.12 -6.49
C VAL A 22 -8.60 -29.05 -5.52
N GLY A 23 -8.79 -27.83 -6.02
CA GLY A 23 -9.20 -26.66 -5.21
C GLY A 23 -8.04 -25.81 -4.68
N SER A 24 -6.78 -26.16 -4.93
CA SER A 24 -5.63 -25.30 -4.62
C SER A 24 -5.26 -24.42 -5.81
N TRP A 25 -4.98 -23.15 -5.53
CA TRP A 25 -4.43 -22.20 -6.49
C TRP A 25 -2.99 -21.88 -6.11
N SER A 26 -2.11 -21.78 -7.10
CA SER A 26 -0.72 -21.35 -6.92
C SER A 26 -0.45 -20.12 -7.79
N ASP A 27 0.38 -19.21 -7.29
CA ASP A 27 0.87 -18.07 -8.05
C ASP A 27 2.33 -18.27 -8.48
N HIS A 28 2.65 -17.72 -9.64
CA HIS A 28 4.00 -17.64 -10.19
C HIS A 28 4.37 -16.17 -10.43
N LEU A 29 4.21 -15.35 -9.39
CA LEU A 29 4.53 -13.92 -9.44
C LEU A 29 6.04 -13.68 -9.28
N VAL A 30 6.47 -12.48 -9.66
CA VAL A 30 7.85 -12.03 -9.52
C VAL A 30 8.09 -11.64 -8.07
N TYR A 31 9.01 -12.35 -7.40
CA TYR A 31 9.35 -12.15 -5.98
C TYR A 31 10.80 -11.68 -5.74
N ASN A 32 11.55 -11.39 -6.80
CA ASN A 32 12.97 -11.02 -6.73
C ASN A 32 13.21 -9.50 -6.66
N THR A 33 12.15 -8.69 -6.64
CA THR A 33 12.23 -7.22 -6.62
C THR A 33 11.24 -6.66 -5.61
N ALA A 34 11.68 -5.66 -4.85
CA ALA A 34 10.86 -4.91 -3.92
C ALA A 34 10.82 -3.44 -4.34
N LYS A 35 9.63 -2.93 -4.65
CA LYS A 35 9.38 -1.53 -5.06
C LYS A 35 9.14 -0.62 -3.86
N ASN A 36 8.48 -1.13 -2.83
CA ASN A 36 8.17 -0.41 -1.62
C ASN A 36 8.38 -1.31 -0.41
N VAL A 37 8.79 -0.71 0.70
CA VAL A 37 9.01 -1.42 1.97
C VAL A 37 8.29 -0.66 3.07
N ALA A 38 7.56 -1.38 3.91
CA ALA A 38 7.01 -0.90 5.16
C ALA A 38 7.57 -1.76 6.30
N VAL A 39 8.06 -1.11 7.36
CA VAL A 39 8.72 -1.78 8.47
C VAL A 39 7.87 -1.59 9.72
N GLY A 40 7.41 -2.67 10.31
CA GLY A 40 6.86 -2.68 11.66
C GLY A 40 7.86 -3.22 12.66
N THR A 41 7.51 -3.25 13.95
CA THR A 41 8.39 -3.79 14.99
C THR A 41 8.77 -5.25 14.72
N LYS A 42 7.78 -6.13 14.46
CA LYS A 42 7.99 -7.58 14.29
C LYS A 42 8.13 -8.05 12.85
N GLU A 43 7.53 -7.35 11.90
CA GLU A 43 7.47 -7.78 10.50
C GLU A 43 7.98 -6.69 9.55
N VAL A 44 8.59 -7.11 8.44
CA VAL A 44 8.96 -6.26 7.31
C VAL A 44 8.12 -6.67 6.12
N TYR A 45 7.42 -5.71 5.51
CA TYR A 45 6.57 -5.91 4.34
C TYR A 45 7.24 -5.31 3.12
N ALA A 46 7.48 -6.11 2.10
CA ALA A 46 8.10 -5.71 0.84
C ALA A 46 7.14 -5.96 -0.32
N SER A 47 6.67 -4.90 -0.96
CA SER A 47 5.80 -4.99 -2.13
C SER A 47 6.62 -5.20 -3.39
N THR A 48 6.23 -6.19 -4.20
CA THR A 48 6.76 -6.44 -5.56
C THR A 48 6.00 -5.63 -6.62
N GLY A 49 4.91 -4.96 -6.23
CA GLY A 49 3.91 -4.37 -7.12
C GLY A 49 2.79 -5.34 -7.51
N SER A 50 2.95 -6.65 -7.31
CA SER A 50 1.89 -7.65 -7.57
C SER A 50 1.51 -8.48 -6.34
N SER A 51 2.41 -8.52 -5.37
CA SER A 51 2.33 -9.27 -4.13
C SER A 51 3.15 -8.57 -3.05
N ILE A 52 3.00 -9.02 -1.81
CA ILE A 52 3.80 -8.59 -0.68
C ILE A 52 4.54 -9.80 -0.11
N ILE A 53 5.84 -9.65 0.06
CA ILE A 53 6.67 -10.58 0.81
C ILE A 53 6.72 -10.05 2.24
N VAL A 54 6.44 -10.89 3.22
CA VAL A 54 6.53 -10.53 4.63
C VAL A 54 7.60 -11.35 5.29
N TYR A 55 8.51 -10.66 5.97
CA TYR A 55 9.58 -11.24 6.75
C TYR A 55 9.30 -11.04 8.23
N ASN A 56 9.18 -12.14 8.98
CA ASN A 56 9.05 -12.12 10.43
C ASN A 56 10.45 -12.08 11.06
N LYS A 57 10.72 -11.07 11.88
CA LYS A 57 12.05 -10.84 12.47
C LYS A 57 12.36 -11.78 13.64
N ASP A 58 11.33 -12.28 14.32
CA ASP A 58 11.49 -13.13 15.51
C ASP A 58 11.89 -14.57 15.12
N PHE A 59 11.29 -15.09 14.05
CA PHE A 59 11.49 -16.48 13.58
C PHE A 59 12.33 -16.58 12.31
N ALA A 60 12.71 -15.47 11.70
CA ALA A 60 13.39 -15.40 10.40
C ALA A 60 12.63 -16.11 9.26
N GLU A 61 11.30 -16.03 9.29
CA GLU A 61 10.42 -16.70 8.33
C GLU A 61 9.91 -15.75 7.24
N LEU A 62 9.73 -16.29 6.04
CA LEU A 62 9.13 -15.59 4.91
C LEU A 62 7.74 -16.15 4.62
N ARG A 63 6.77 -15.26 4.49
CA ARG A 63 5.43 -15.56 3.98
C ARG A 63 5.07 -14.61 2.84
N LYS A 64 4.09 -15.03 2.04
CA LYS A 64 3.63 -14.25 0.89
C LYS A 64 2.19 -13.79 1.12
N MET A 65 1.86 -12.61 0.63
CA MET A 65 0.51 -12.11 0.48
C MET A 65 0.28 -11.74 -0.99
N SER A 66 -0.77 -12.27 -1.59
CA SER A 66 -1.17 -12.08 -2.98
C SER A 66 -2.70 -12.13 -3.05
N ARG A 67 -3.25 -11.93 -4.25
CA ARG A 67 -4.70 -12.05 -4.46
C ARG A 67 -5.24 -13.45 -4.10
N ILE A 68 -4.42 -14.50 -4.22
CA ILE A 68 -4.82 -15.87 -3.90
C ILE A 68 -5.11 -16.04 -2.41
N ASN A 69 -4.37 -15.33 -1.56
CA ASN A 69 -4.47 -15.47 -0.11
C ASN A 69 -5.04 -14.22 0.59
N GLY A 70 -5.74 -13.38 -0.17
CA GLY A 70 -6.72 -12.45 0.37
C GLY A 70 -6.61 -11.00 -0.10
N LEU A 71 -5.49 -10.57 -0.73
CA LEU A 71 -5.40 -9.20 -1.25
C LEU A 71 -6.56 -8.94 -2.23
N THR A 72 -7.19 -7.77 -2.15
CA THR A 72 -8.34 -7.46 -3.00
C THR A 72 -7.95 -7.46 -4.48
N GLU A 73 -6.79 -6.88 -4.78
CA GLU A 73 -6.30 -6.67 -6.14
C GLU A 73 -4.82 -7.01 -6.29
N THR A 74 -4.38 -7.02 -7.55
CA THR A 74 -2.96 -6.91 -7.92
C THR A 74 -2.65 -5.45 -8.26
N GLY A 75 -1.38 -5.11 -8.54
CA GLY A 75 -1.03 -3.73 -8.89
C GLY A 75 -0.91 -2.82 -7.67
N ILE A 76 -0.11 -3.22 -6.69
CA ILE A 76 0.20 -2.42 -5.51
C ILE A 76 1.03 -1.20 -5.93
N SER A 77 0.54 0.00 -5.64
CA SER A 77 1.23 1.26 -5.93
C SER A 77 2.18 1.65 -4.79
N THR A 78 1.73 1.52 -3.54
CA THR A 78 2.52 1.87 -2.36
C THR A 78 1.95 1.22 -1.10
N ILE A 79 2.77 1.09 -0.06
CA ILE A 79 2.42 0.49 1.23
C ILE A 79 2.96 1.32 2.38
N ALA A 80 2.29 1.28 3.53
CA ALA A 80 2.79 1.85 4.78
C ALA A 80 2.30 1.05 6.00
N TRP A 81 3.09 1.09 7.07
CA TRP A 81 2.80 0.39 8.31
C TRP A 81 2.39 1.38 9.41
N SER A 82 1.30 1.09 10.10
CA SER A 82 0.87 1.77 11.31
C SER A 82 1.26 0.96 12.53
N GLU A 83 2.20 1.49 13.30
CA GLU A 83 2.67 0.86 14.53
C GLU A 83 1.60 0.88 15.63
N GLU A 84 0.84 1.98 15.74
CA GLU A 84 -0.21 2.16 16.75
C GLU A 84 -1.29 1.07 16.67
N PHE A 85 -1.68 0.69 15.43
CA PHE A 85 -2.72 -0.31 15.21
C PHE A 85 -2.20 -1.68 14.78
N ASN A 86 -0.89 -1.86 14.61
CA ASN A 86 -0.29 -3.04 14.00
C ASN A 86 -0.93 -3.39 12.64
N THR A 87 -1.01 -2.39 11.77
CA THR A 87 -1.82 -2.45 10.55
C THR A 87 -1.00 -2.08 9.33
N LEU A 88 -1.10 -2.90 8.28
CA LEU A 88 -0.54 -2.59 6.98
C LEU A 88 -1.62 -1.92 6.12
N VAL A 89 -1.30 -0.75 5.57
CA VAL A 89 -2.14 -0.04 4.60
C VAL A 89 -1.54 -0.22 3.22
N ILE A 90 -2.35 -0.65 2.26
CA ILE A 90 -1.96 -0.96 0.90
C ILE A 90 -2.80 -0.10 -0.04
N ALA A 91 -2.16 0.65 -0.93
CA ALA A 91 -2.84 1.30 -2.04
C ALA A 91 -2.54 0.57 -3.35
N TYR A 92 -3.54 0.52 -4.21
CA TYR A 92 -3.48 -0.08 -5.54
C TYR A 92 -3.39 0.98 -6.63
N SER A 93 -2.95 0.58 -7.82
CA SER A 93 -2.94 1.41 -9.03
C SER A 93 -4.34 1.82 -9.48
N SER A 94 -5.38 1.05 -9.10
CA SER A 94 -6.79 1.41 -9.27
C SER A 94 -7.25 2.51 -8.31
N THR A 95 -6.38 2.95 -7.39
CA THR A 95 -6.68 3.79 -6.21
C THR A 95 -7.59 3.16 -5.17
N ASN A 96 -7.83 1.85 -5.26
CA ASN A 96 -8.40 1.09 -4.17
C ASN A 96 -7.41 1.00 -2.99
N VAL A 97 -7.91 0.76 -1.79
CA VAL A 97 -7.12 0.68 -0.56
C VAL A 97 -7.52 -0.55 0.25
N ASP A 98 -6.54 -1.33 0.68
CA ASP A 98 -6.71 -2.40 1.66
C ASP A 98 -6.09 -2.01 2.99
N ILE A 99 -6.82 -2.29 4.08
CA ILE A 99 -6.34 -2.21 5.47
C ILE A 99 -6.24 -3.63 6.02
N VAL A 100 -5.01 -4.07 6.30
CA VAL A 100 -4.71 -5.41 6.79
C VAL A 100 -4.44 -5.37 8.30
N ILE A 101 -5.35 -5.98 9.07
CA ILE A 101 -5.29 -6.05 10.54
C ILE A 101 -5.36 -7.52 10.94
N ASN A 102 -4.35 -8.03 11.65
CA ASN A 102 -4.32 -9.45 12.08
C ASN A 102 -4.59 -10.44 10.93
N ASN A 103 -3.99 -10.20 9.76
CA ASN A 103 -4.20 -10.95 8.51
C ASN A 103 -5.63 -10.89 7.92
N ILE A 104 -6.51 -10.07 8.48
CA ILE A 104 -7.83 -9.79 7.91
C ILE A 104 -7.74 -8.55 7.03
N ILE A 105 -8.21 -8.69 5.80
CA ILE A 105 -8.14 -7.64 4.78
C ILE A 105 -9.49 -6.93 4.74
N ASN A 106 -9.47 -5.62 4.96
CA ASN A 106 -10.64 -4.76 4.90
C ASN A 106 -10.46 -3.80 3.72
N ASN A 107 -11.31 -3.92 2.70
CA ASN A 107 -11.23 -3.11 1.50
C ASN A 107 -12.00 -1.79 1.63
N ILE A 108 -11.43 -0.69 1.13
CA ILE A 108 -12.01 0.66 1.06
C ILE A 108 -12.01 1.11 -0.41
N PRO A 109 -13.07 0.79 -1.18
CA PRO A 109 -13.16 1.07 -2.61
C PRO A 109 -13.66 2.49 -2.92
N ASP A 110 -13.87 3.33 -1.92
CA ASP A 110 -14.47 4.66 -2.02
C ASP A 110 -13.74 5.57 -3.01
N ILE A 111 -12.41 5.58 -2.96
CA ILE A 111 -11.58 6.39 -3.86
C ILE A 111 -11.72 5.85 -5.27
N GLU A 112 -11.55 4.55 -5.48
CA GLU A 112 -11.68 3.87 -6.79
C GLU A 112 -13.04 4.13 -7.44
N ARG A 113 -14.13 4.09 -6.67
CA ARG A 113 -15.50 4.29 -7.20
C ARG A 113 -15.84 5.74 -7.47
N LYS A 114 -15.15 6.69 -6.83
CA LYS A 114 -15.41 8.12 -7.02
C LYS A 114 -14.98 8.56 -8.41
N ASN A 115 -15.86 9.27 -9.13
CA ASN A 115 -15.49 9.90 -10.39
C ASN A 115 -14.65 11.15 -10.09
N ILE A 116 -13.36 11.11 -10.47
CA ILE A 116 -12.40 12.20 -10.28
C ILE A 116 -11.84 12.54 -11.65
N SER A 117 -11.99 13.79 -12.08
CA SER A 117 -11.47 14.24 -13.38
C SER A 117 -9.94 14.28 -13.39
N GLY A 118 -9.35 13.83 -14.49
CA GLY A 118 -7.89 13.85 -14.70
C GLY A 118 -7.20 12.61 -14.15
N LYS A 119 -5.91 12.76 -13.83
CA LYS A 119 -5.07 11.68 -13.30
C LYS A 119 -5.60 11.23 -11.93
N LYS A 120 -5.72 9.92 -11.72
CA LYS A 120 -6.22 9.33 -10.48
C LYS A 120 -5.23 8.30 -9.96
N GLU A 121 -4.30 8.77 -9.14
CA GLU A 121 -3.19 7.98 -8.60
C GLU A 121 -2.94 8.29 -7.14
N ILE A 122 -2.51 7.28 -6.39
CA ILE A 122 -1.98 7.41 -5.02
C ILE A 122 -0.46 7.25 -5.13
N ASN A 123 0.26 8.33 -4.87
CA ASN A 123 1.71 8.43 -4.99
C ASN A 123 2.43 7.83 -3.77
N ARG A 124 1.97 8.19 -2.55
CA ARG A 124 2.61 7.80 -1.28
C ARG A 124 1.59 7.66 -0.17
N ILE A 125 1.89 6.78 0.80
CA ILE A 125 1.18 6.70 2.07
C ILE A 125 2.13 7.13 3.18
N ARG A 126 1.64 7.97 4.09
CA ARG A 126 2.29 8.29 5.36
C ARG A 126 1.34 8.04 6.51
N ILE A 127 1.85 7.43 7.57
CA ILE A 127 1.08 7.24 8.79
C ILE A 127 1.46 8.34 9.78
N ASN A 128 0.46 8.94 10.43
CA ASN A 128 0.66 9.77 11.60
C ASN A 128 -0.50 9.55 12.59
N GLY A 129 -0.14 9.00 13.76
CA GLY A 129 -1.09 8.52 14.76
C GLY A 129 -2.10 7.56 14.15
N LYS A 130 -3.39 7.86 14.36
CA LYS A 130 -4.48 7.01 13.91
C LYS A 130 -4.85 7.08 12.42
N TYR A 131 -4.19 7.96 11.66
CA TYR A 131 -4.56 8.26 10.28
C TYR A 131 -3.50 7.79 9.28
N ALA A 132 -3.98 7.29 8.14
CA ALA A 132 -3.17 7.10 6.94
C ALA A 132 -3.46 8.24 5.97
N TYR A 133 -2.41 8.96 5.59
CA TYR A 133 -2.45 10.10 4.68
C TYR A 133 -1.96 9.65 3.32
N LEU A 134 -2.85 9.67 2.34
CA LEU A 134 -2.58 9.29 0.96
C LEU A 134 -2.25 10.55 0.17
N ALA A 135 -1.01 10.69 -0.27
CA ALA A 135 -0.60 11.70 -1.24
C ALA A 135 -1.09 11.26 -2.62
N CYS A 136 -1.94 12.06 -3.24
CA CYS A 136 -2.61 11.71 -4.49
C CYS A 136 -2.36 12.74 -5.59
N SER A 137 -2.60 12.34 -6.83
CA SER A 137 -2.66 13.25 -7.99
C SER A 137 -3.75 14.32 -7.87
N PHE A 138 -4.68 14.14 -6.94
CA PHE A 138 -5.83 15.02 -6.71
C PHE A 138 -5.92 15.60 -5.28
N GLY A 139 -4.78 15.71 -4.58
CA GLY A 139 -4.71 16.27 -3.23
C GLY A 139 -4.26 15.24 -2.19
N ILE A 140 -4.77 15.35 -0.97
CA ILE A 140 -4.46 14.41 0.12
C ILE A 140 -5.77 13.77 0.58
N ILE A 141 -5.79 12.44 0.70
CA ILE A 141 -6.91 11.73 1.32
C ILE A 141 -6.48 11.26 2.70
N VAL A 142 -7.31 11.52 3.71
CA VAL A 142 -7.07 11.06 5.09
C VAL A 142 -7.99 9.89 5.36
N VAL A 143 -7.40 8.75 5.74
CA VAL A 143 -8.13 7.53 6.08
C VAL A 143 -8.01 7.29 7.57
N ASP A 144 -9.13 7.11 8.28
CA ASP A 144 -9.12 6.66 9.68
C ASP A 144 -8.90 5.14 9.69
N ILE A 145 -7.74 4.71 10.19
CA ILE A 145 -7.30 3.31 10.11
C ILE A 145 -8.19 2.41 10.96
N ASN A 146 -8.60 2.90 12.13
CA ASN A 146 -9.41 2.14 13.07
C ASN A 146 -10.85 1.97 12.56
N LYS A 147 -11.43 3.06 12.05
CA LYS A 147 -12.79 3.04 11.51
C LYS A 147 -12.87 2.43 10.11
N LYS A 148 -11.75 2.38 9.39
CA LYS A 148 -11.64 1.86 8.02
C LYS A 148 -12.50 2.65 7.04
N GLU A 149 -12.44 3.98 7.13
CA GLU A 149 -13.22 4.90 6.32
C GLU A 149 -12.39 6.11 5.88
N ILE A 150 -12.82 6.77 4.80
CA ILE A 150 -12.28 8.06 4.41
C ILE A 150 -12.74 9.10 5.44
N TYR A 151 -11.79 9.70 6.15
CA TYR A 151 -12.05 10.72 7.17
C TYR A 151 -12.21 12.11 6.57
N ASP A 152 -11.30 12.51 5.67
CA ASP A 152 -11.28 13.85 5.08
C ASP A 152 -10.51 13.88 3.75
N THR A 153 -10.59 14.99 3.02
CA THR A 153 -9.87 15.28 1.78
C THR A 153 -9.27 16.68 1.84
N TRP A 154 -7.96 16.79 1.74
CA TRP A 154 -7.24 18.07 1.80
C TRP A 154 -6.69 18.49 0.45
N LYS A 155 -6.64 19.81 0.24
CA LYS A 155 -6.27 20.41 -1.04
C LYS A 155 -5.18 21.47 -0.86
N PRO A 156 -3.92 21.07 -0.63
CA PRO A 156 -2.80 22.02 -0.66
C PRO A 156 -2.71 22.69 -2.04
N GLY A 157 -2.60 24.02 -2.06
CA GLY A 157 -2.47 24.78 -3.30
C GLY A 157 -2.77 26.27 -3.15
N ASN A 158 -2.53 27.04 -4.22
CA ASN A 158 -2.75 28.49 -4.28
C ASN A 158 -4.12 28.89 -4.86
N GLY A 159 -5.06 27.96 -5.00
CA GLY A 159 -6.36 28.25 -5.61
C GLY A 159 -7.29 27.05 -5.66
N SER A 160 -8.34 27.15 -6.48
CA SER A 160 -9.34 26.10 -6.65
C SER A 160 -8.89 24.93 -7.54
N SER A 161 -7.77 25.07 -8.24
CA SER A 161 -7.19 24.00 -9.06
C SER A 161 -6.57 22.93 -8.17
N THR A 162 -6.90 21.68 -8.45
CA THR A 162 -6.28 20.55 -7.76
C THR A 162 -4.80 20.43 -8.14
N VAL A 163 -3.93 20.30 -7.15
CA VAL A 163 -2.49 20.09 -7.34
C VAL A 163 -2.14 18.65 -6.95
N GLU A 164 -1.30 18.01 -7.75
CA GLU A 164 -0.76 16.69 -7.43
C GLU A 164 0.21 16.79 -6.25
N VAL A 165 0.00 15.91 -5.25
CA VAL A 165 0.85 15.77 -4.08
C VAL A 165 1.68 14.50 -4.25
N PHE A 166 3.00 14.65 -4.26
CA PHE A 166 3.93 13.56 -4.50
C PHE A 166 4.30 12.82 -3.22
N ASP A 167 4.48 13.56 -2.12
CA ASP A 167 4.81 12.98 -0.81
C ASP A 167 4.40 13.92 0.32
N LEU A 168 4.38 13.37 1.54
CA LEU A 168 4.04 14.08 2.78
C LEU A 168 5.15 13.89 3.82
N ALA A 169 5.30 14.90 4.66
CA ALA A 169 6.12 14.84 5.87
C ALA A 169 5.41 15.53 7.04
N PHE A 170 5.79 15.14 8.25
CA PHE A 170 5.25 15.69 9.49
C PHE A 170 6.38 16.15 10.39
N GLY A 171 6.20 17.28 11.06
CA GLY A 171 7.17 17.82 12.00
C GLY A 171 6.71 19.15 12.57
N ASN A 172 7.13 19.48 13.79
CA ASN A 172 6.79 20.74 14.46
C ASN A 172 5.28 21.05 14.45
N SER A 173 4.45 20.03 14.70
CA SER A 173 2.97 20.12 14.66
C SER A 173 2.38 20.52 13.31
N LYS A 174 3.17 20.45 12.23
CA LYS A 174 2.77 20.76 10.86
C LYS A 174 2.78 19.52 9.97
N ILE A 175 1.97 19.60 8.93
CA ILE A 175 2.08 18.75 7.74
C ILE A 175 2.74 19.54 6.61
N TYR A 176 3.57 18.86 5.84
CA TYR A 176 4.25 19.36 4.67
C TYR A 176 3.84 18.52 3.46
N ALA A 177 3.38 19.17 2.40
CA ALA A 177 2.95 18.53 1.16
C ALA A 177 3.89 18.95 0.02
N ALA A 178 4.64 18.00 -0.53
CA ALA A 178 5.49 18.22 -1.68
C ALA A 178 4.66 18.13 -2.96
N THR A 179 4.62 19.22 -3.72
CA THR A 179 3.82 19.35 -4.95
C THR A 179 4.66 19.84 -6.12
N GLY A 180 4.09 19.82 -7.33
CA GLY A 180 4.73 20.40 -8.51
C GLY A 180 4.90 21.93 -8.44
N ASN A 181 4.16 22.60 -7.55
CA ASN A 181 4.21 24.06 -7.36
C ASN A 181 5.00 24.46 -6.10
N GLY A 182 5.84 23.57 -5.58
CA GLY A 182 6.61 23.77 -4.35
C GLY A 182 6.02 23.02 -3.15
N VAL A 183 6.53 23.35 -1.96
CA VAL A 183 6.13 22.69 -0.71
C VAL A 183 5.10 23.54 0.03
N PHE A 184 3.92 22.98 0.27
CA PHE A 184 2.88 23.60 1.09
C PHE A 184 2.95 23.09 2.52
N SER A 185 2.66 23.96 3.49
CA SER A 185 2.58 23.58 4.91
C SER A 185 1.31 24.10 5.57
N ALA A 186 0.83 23.36 6.55
CA ALA A 186 -0.29 23.76 7.39
C ALA A 186 -0.16 23.17 8.80
N ASP A 187 -0.76 23.83 9.80
CA ASP A 187 -0.84 23.28 11.15
C ASP A 187 -1.78 22.06 11.17
N LEU A 188 -1.29 20.95 11.71
CA LEU A 188 -2.03 19.67 11.70
C LEU A 188 -3.31 19.74 12.54
N SER A 189 -3.36 20.66 13.51
CA SER A 189 -4.54 20.91 14.36
C SER A 189 -5.60 21.80 13.70
N ASN A 190 -5.33 22.37 12.52
CA ASN A 190 -6.30 23.20 11.82
C ASN A 190 -7.43 22.30 11.27
N PRO A 191 -8.70 22.49 11.65
CA PRO A 191 -9.80 21.64 11.19
C PRO A 191 -10.20 21.90 9.72
N GLY A 192 -9.68 22.95 9.09
CA GLY A 192 -10.10 23.41 7.77
C GLY A 192 -9.15 23.03 6.62
N LEU A 193 -8.33 21.99 6.73
CA LEU A 193 -7.32 21.66 5.71
C LEU A 193 -7.91 21.22 4.35
N SER A 194 -9.21 20.96 4.28
CA SER A 194 -9.95 20.80 3.02
C SER A 194 -10.01 22.10 2.20
N TYR A 195 -9.86 23.26 2.85
CA TYR A 195 -9.77 24.57 2.21
C TYR A 195 -8.31 24.94 1.90
N PHE A 196 -8.03 25.22 0.62
CA PHE A 196 -6.68 25.53 0.14
C PHE A 196 -6.06 26.75 0.83
N GLY A 197 -6.86 27.74 1.24
CA GLY A 197 -6.37 28.96 1.91
C GLY A 197 -5.81 28.73 3.30
N ASN A 198 -5.98 27.53 3.88
CA ASN A 198 -5.32 27.14 5.12
C ASN A 198 -3.91 26.56 4.92
N TRP A 199 -3.44 26.49 3.67
CA TRP A 199 -2.11 26.02 3.31
C TRP A 199 -1.22 27.20 2.92
N ASN A 200 0.02 27.18 3.39
CA ASN A 200 1.00 28.21 3.11
C ASN A 200 2.13 27.63 2.27
N LEU A 201 2.45 28.28 1.15
CA LEU A 201 3.64 27.95 0.36
C LEU A 201 4.90 28.31 1.15
N ILE A 202 5.84 27.36 1.20
CA ILE A 202 7.12 27.54 1.85
C ILE A 202 8.12 28.16 0.86
N ASN A 203 8.57 29.38 1.15
CA ASN A 203 9.53 30.13 0.33
C ASN A 203 10.96 30.08 0.88
N ILE A 204 11.32 29.07 1.66
CA ILE A 204 12.64 28.99 2.31
C ILE A 204 13.70 28.30 1.45
N PHE A 205 13.30 27.68 0.35
CA PHE A 205 14.23 27.01 -0.56
C PHE A 205 14.73 28.04 -1.59
N PRO A 206 16.05 28.17 -1.78
CA PRO A 206 16.59 29.05 -2.81
C PRO A 206 16.18 28.54 -4.20
N ASP A 207 15.96 29.49 -5.13
CA ASP A 207 15.70 29.24 -6.55
C ASP A 207 16.85 28.46 -7.24
#